data_AF-A0A5E4IQU0-F1
#
_entry.id   AF-A0A5E4IQU0-F1
#
_cell.length_a   1.000
_cell.length_b   1.000
_cell.length_c   1.000
_cell.angle_alpha   90.00
_cell.angle_beta   90.00
_cell.angle_gamma   90.00
#
_symmetry.space_group_name_H-M   'P 1'
#
loop_
_entity.id
_entity.type
_entity.pdbx_description
1 polymer ?
#
loop_
_entity_poly.entity_id
_entity_poly.type
_entity_poly.pdbx_seq_one_letter_code
_entity_poly.pdbx_strand_id
1 'polypeptide(L)'
;MSKIAEIKKVKEWCKKIKAERNRVYAIERNPFQEEISWMRRFTKIEIDRPQSIADKYSLLYDSATDSLYEYINNSWRKVSEIEF
;
A
#
# COMPACT_ATOMS: atom_id res chain seq x y z
N MET A 1 -10.11 8.87 11.86
CA MET A 1 -9.18 7.88 12.45
C MET A 1 -7.81 8.53 12.51
N SER A 2 -6.89 8.06 13.35
CA SER A 2 -5.49 8.52 13.24
C SER A 2 -4.84 7.87 12.02
N LYS A 3 -3.87 8.56 11.41
CA LYS A 3 -3.10 8.03 10.27
C LYS A 3 -2.47 6.66 10.56
N ILE A 4 -2.03 6.45 11.80
CA ILE A 4 -1.50 5.16 12.27
C ILE A 4 -2.55 4.04 12.17
N ALA A 5 -3.78 4.30 12.62
CA ALA A 5 -4.86 3.33 12.53
C ALA A 5 -5.25 3.03 11.08
N GLU A 6 -5.23 4.04 10.21
CA GLU A 6 -5.48 3.88 8.78
C GLU A 6 -4.41 3.03 8.09
N ILE A 7 -3.12 3.32 8.35
CA ILE A 7 -2.00 2.52 7.84
C ILE A 7 -2.12 1.07 8.31
N LYS A 8 -2.43 0.85 9.59
CA LYS A 8 -2.63 -0.50 10.13
C LYS A 8 -3.77 -1.23 9.40
N LYS A 9 -4.90 -0.56 9.20
CA LYS A 9 -6.05 -1.10 8.45
C LYS A 9 -5.67 -1.51 7.02
N VAL A 10 -4.92 -0.67 6.31
CA VAL A 10 -4.46 -0.98 4.94
C VAL A 10 -3.50 -2.19 4.94
N LYS A 11 -2.56 -2.26 5.88
CA LYS A 11 -1.62 -3.39 6.01
C LYS A 11 -2.36 -4.70 6.31
N GLU A 12 -3.29 -4.69 7.25
CA GLU A 12 -4.09 -5.88 7.61
C GLU A 12 -4.88 -6.41 6.40
N TRP A 13 -5.47 -5.51 5.61
CA TRP A 13 -6.13 -5.91 4.38
C TRP A 13 -5.15 -6.51 3.36
N CYS A 14 -3.97 -5.93 3.17
CA CYS A 14 -2.96 -6.48 2.26
C CYS A 14 -2.50 -7.89 2.69
N LYS A 15 -2.30 -8.12 3.99
CA LYS A 15 -1.97 -9.45 4.55
C LYS A 15 -3.05 -10.47 4.25
N LYS A 16 -4.32 -10.09 4.42
CA LYS A 16 -5.47 -10.93 4.08
C LYS A 16 -5.48 -11.30 2.60
N ILE A 17 -5.36 -10.31 1.70
CA ILE A 17 -5.34 -10.55 0.25
C ILE A 17 -4.19 -11.46 -0.15
N LYS A 18 -2.99 -11.26 0.40
CA LYS A 18 -1.84 -12.12 0.11
C LYS A 18 -2.12 -13.58 0.47
N ALA A 19 -2.67 -13.82 1.65
CA ALA A 19 -3.04 -15.16 2.10
C ALA A 19 -4.11 -15.81 1.20
N GLU A 20 -5.08 -15.04 0.72
CA GLU A 20 -6.17 -15.53 -0.14
C GLU A 20 -5.71 -15.82 -1.58
N ARG A 21 -4.82 -15.00 -2.14
CA ARG A 21 -4.45 -15.12 -3.56
C ARG A 21 -3.42 -16.20 -3.84
N ASN A 22 -2.62 -16.60 -2.86
CA ASN A 22 -1.55 -17.60 -2.99
C ASN A 22 -0.65 -17.39 -4.24
N ARG A 23 -0.27 -16.12 -4.50
CA ARG A 23 0.59 -15.69 -5.62
C ARG A 23 1.82 -14.98 -5.08
N VAL A 24 2.87 -14.93 -5.90
CA VAL A 24 4.12 -14.20 -5.59
C VAL A 24 3.86 -12.71 -5.40
N TYR A 25 2.98 -12.13 -6.22
CA TYR A 25 2.51 -10.76 -6.09
C TYR A 25 1.00 -10.69 -6.40
N ALA A 26 0.35 -9.64 -5.90
CA ALA A 26 -1.05 -9.34 -6.22
C ALA A 26 -1.22 -7.87 -6.58
N ILE A 27 -2.19 -7.58 -7.44
CA ILE A 27 -2.58 -6.22 -7.81
C ILE A 27 -4.09 -6.14 -7.65
N GLU A 28 -4.54 -5.27 -6.77
CA GLU A 28 -5.95 -5.11 -6.44
C GLU A 28 -6.39 -3.66 -6.61
N ARG A 29 -7.68 -3.45 -6.88
CA ARG A 29 -8.26 -2.10 -6.82
C ARG A 29 -8.19 -1.59 -5.39
N ASN A 30 -7.91 -0.30 -5.21
CA ASN A 30 -7.84 0.31 -3.89
C ASN A 30 -9.26 0.41 -3.28
N PRO A 31 -9.59 -0.38 -2.23
CA PRO A 31 -10.92 -0.32 -1.62
C PRO A 31 -11.09 0.86 -0.66
N PHE A 32 -10.00 1.61 -0.39
CA PHE A 32 -9.96 2.67 0.62
C PHE A 32 -10.01 4.07 0.02
N GLN A 33 -10.21 4.22 -1.30
CA GLN A 33 -10.21 5.54 -1.96
C GLN A 33 -11.20 6.51 -1.32
N GLU A 34 -12.43 6.07 -1.06
CA GLU A 34 -13.46 6.95 -0.50
C GLU A 34 -13.35 7.11 1.02
N GLU A 35 -12.74 6.13 1.70
CA GLU A 35 -12.70 6.08 3.17
C GLU A 35 -11.49 6.82 3.76
N ILE A 36 -10.32 6.75 3.11
CA ILE A 36 -9.05 7.23 3.65
C ILE A 36 -8.51 8.35 2.76
N SER A 37 -8.44 9.57 3.29
CA SER A 37 -8.13 10.78 2.50
C SER A 37 -6.81 10.68 1.72
N TRP A 38 -5.74 10.17 2.32
CA TRP A 38 -4.42 10.05 1.66
C TRP A 38 -4.34 8.91 0.64
N MET A 39 -5.33 8.00 0.66
CA MET A 39 -5.43 6.88 -0.28
C MET A 39 -6.12 7.25 -1.59
N ARG A 40 -6.85 8.37 -1.64
CA ARG A 40 -7.64 8.81 -2.82
C ARG A 40 -6.85 8.82 -4.12
N ARG A 41 -5.59 9.24 -4.08
CA ARG A 41 -4.71 9.31 -5.26
C ARG A 41 -4.29 7.95 -5.81
N PHE A 42 -4.37 6.88 -5.03
CA PHE A 42 -3.95 5.55 -5.46
C PHE A 42 -5.13 4.80 -6.06
N THR A 43 -5.02 4.40 -7.31
CA THR A 43 -6.08 3.63 -7.99
C THR A 43 -6.03 2.14 -7.64
N LYS A 44 -4.84 1.65 -7.28
CA LYS A 44 -4.56 0.25 -6.98
C LYS A 44 -3.63 0.12 -5.79
N ILE A 45 -3.64 -1.07 -5.22
CA ILE A 45 -2.67 -1.54 -4.24
C ILE A 45 -1.95 -2.73 -4.83
N GLU A 46 -0.63 -2.66 -4.87
CA GLU A 46 0.25 -3.73 -5.34
C GLU A 46 0.92 -4.38 -4.13
N ILE A 47 0.85 -5.71 -4.04
CA ILE A 47 1.36 -6.49 -2.93
C ILE A 47 2.55 -7.30 -3.43
N ASP A 48 3.71 -7.11 -2.82
CA ASP A 48 5.00 -7.76 -3.12
C ASP A 48 5.47 -7.62 -4.58
N ARG A 49 4.90 -6.67 -5.32
CA ARG A 49 5.39 -6.34 -6.66
C ARG A 49 6.76 -5.67 -6.55
N PRO A 50 7.78 -6.08 -7.32
CA PRO A 50 9.09 -5.43 -7.27
C PRO A 50 8.98 -3.93 -7.59
N GLN A 51 9.63 -3.10 -6.78
CA GLN A 51 9.64 -1.63 -6.92
C GLN A 51 10.07 -1.14 -8.31
N SER A 52 10.90 -1.92 -9.02
CA SER A 52 11.37 -1.61 -10.38
C SER A 52 10.29 -1.68 -11.45
N ILE A 53 9.20 -2.44 -11.20
CA ILE A 53 8.11 -2.64 -12.16
C ILE A 53 6.73 -2.23 -11.61
N ALA A 54 6.65 -1.88 -10.34
CA ALA A 54 5.42 -1.40 -9.71
C ALA A 54 4.96 -0.08 -10.33
N ASP A 55 3.64 0.11 -10.43
CA ASP A 55 3.08 1.35 -10.98
C ASP A 55 3.30 2.50 -10.00
N LYS A 56 3.86 3.61 -10.49
CA LYS A 56 4.14 4.83 -9.70
C LYS A 56 2.87 5.49 -9.16
N TYR A 57 1.70 5.16 -9.71
CA TYR A 57 0.39 5.65 -9.26
C TYR A 57 -0.34 4.67 -8.31
N SER A 58 0.27 3.52 -8.00
CA SER A 58 -0.23 2.56 -7.02
C SER A 58 0.39 2.78 -5.64
N LEU A 59 -0.29 2.30 -4.62
CA LEU A 59 0.34 2.04 -3.33
C LEU A 59 1.02 0.69 -3.38
N LEU A 60 2.26 0.58 -2.90
CA LEU A 60 2.99 -0.68 -2.81
C LEU A 60 3.01 -1.17 -1.36
N TYR A 61 2.63 -2.42 -1.14
CA TYR A 61 2.83 -3.13 0.12
C TYR A 61 3.93 -4.16 -0.03
N ASP A 62 4.92 -4.11 0.85
CA ASP A 62 5.96 -5.12 1.01
C ASP A 62 5.71 -5.89 2.31
N SER A 63 5.38 -7.17 2.16
CA SER A 63 5.11 -8.06 3.28
C SER A 63 6.37 -8.50 4.04
N ALA A 64 7.55 -8.46 3.41
CA ALA A 64 8.81 -8.84 4.06
C ALA A 64 9.20 -7.83 5.15
N THR A 65 8.94 -6.55 4.90
CA THR A 65 9.23 -5.45 5.82
C THR A 65 7.97 -4.89 6.51
N ASP A 66 6.81 -5.50 6.26
CA ASP A 66 5.48 -5.05 6.69
C ASP A 66 5.26 -3.54 6.49
N SER A 67 5.62 -3.05 5.31
CA SER A 67 5.72 -1.62 5.01
C SER A 67 4.91 -1.25 3.77
N LEU A 68 4.29 -0.07 3.82
CA LEU A 68 3.65 0.56 2.68
C LEU A 68 4.60 1.58 2.08
N TYR A 69 4.62 1.67 0.76
CA TYR A 69 5.45 2.57 -0.01
C TYR A 69 4.61 3.32 -1.02
N GLU A 70 4.97 4.58 -1.20
CA GLU A 70 4.41 5.44 -2.23
C GLU A 70 5.53 6.01 -3.08
N TYR A 71 5.26 6.28 -4.35
CA TYR A 71 6.23 6.90 -5.23
C TYR A 71 6.11 8.43 -5.16
N ILE A 72 7.12 9.09 -4.59
CA ILE A 72 7.22 10.56 -4.51
C ILE A 72 8.63 10.98 -4.92
N ASN A 73 8.75 12.06 -5.70
CA ASN A 73 10.02 12.69 -6.06
C ASN A 73 11.05 11.69 -6.62
N ASN A 74 10.60 10.86 -7.56
CA ASN A 74 11.41 9.85 -8.23
C ASN A 74 11.98 8.75 -7.30
N SER A 75 11.33 8.51 -6.16
CA SER A 75 11.76 7.52 -5.16
C SER A 75 10.56 6.83 -4.52
N TRP A 76 10.72 5.55 -4.15
CA TRP A 76 9.78 4.86 -3.26
C TRP A 76 10.06 5.30 -1.82
N ARG A 77 9.05 5.86 -1.16
CA ARG A 77 9.13 6.31 0.22
C ARG A 77 8.17 5.52 1.08
N LYS A 78 8.64 5.10 2.24
CA LYS A 78 7.80 4.42 3.23
C LYS A 78 6.73 5.40 3.73
N VAL A 79 5.48 4.97 3.69
CA VAL A 79 4.37 5.72 4.29
C VAL A 79 4.59 5.70 5.81
N SER A 80 4.91 6.86 6.38
CA SER A 80 5.27 6.98 7.79
C SER A 80 4.06 7.19 8.69
N GLU A 81 4.21 6.70 9.92
CA GLU A 81 3.27 6.82 11.04
C GLU A 81 3.37 8.16 11.78
N ILE A 82 4.38 8.97 11.44
CA ILE A 82 4.68 10.24 12.10
C ILE A 82 4.03 11.38 11.30
N GLU A 83 3.07 12.06 11.91
CA GLU A 83 2.67 13.42 11.53
C GLU A 83 3.69 14.38 12.17
N PHE A 84 4.30 15.25 11.36
CA PHE A 84 5.12 16.35 11.87
C PHE A 84 4.24 17.55 12.17
#